data_AF-A0A352WMY4-F1
#
_entry.id   AF-A0A352WMY4-F1
#
_cell.length_a   1.000
_cell.length_b   1.000
_cell.length_c   1.000
_cell.angle_alpha   90.00
_cell.angle_beta   90.00
_cell.angle_gamma   90.00
#
_symmetry.space_group_name_H-M   'P 1'
#
loop_
_entity.id
_entity.type
_entity.pdbx_description
1 polymer ?
#
loop_
_entity_poly.entity_id
_entity_poly.type
_entity_poly.pdbx_seq_one_letter_code
_entity_poly.pdbx_strand_id
1 'polypeptide(L)'
;GTASVGLFPIAVELEEVAVAHAGGTDLRSNRVAISLSGIGSSGWHFERIIVDGLEGTLIAPERTSPPPAPPGREPTSLLLHAAAVNNVDVEIRSNQAALAVEWERLSFEELQWDGTRLNGAVHLPQADVTPLPLSDGPWSGAWEATASFEGLSAALQTADSLQQFTLQTASNWGALSVDWQTDGKQQTVAFEALPQVHAWPVRSDHWLRQWSQIATDSVIFGQFTWHTESGGTGLLSHLDVEVPLAYRSSNWNIGPIDLSRSQMEALSRLAGFPLPTYFNAHSTWQIQGEHDGRATTARLTPKAASDQRIELTWDSRGERDEVSVALLGFALNARSQDLGQGDWELIGHGHATASGWEGRMTASHPAGDGINTGWNA
;
A
#
# COMPACT_ATOMS: atom_id res chain seq x y z
N GLY A 1 11.81 -37.27 -18.17
CA GLY A 1 12.17 -37.81 -19.48
C GLY A 1 13.66 -38.07 -19.56
N THR A 2 14.28 -37.63 -20.65
CA THR A 2 15.70 -37.85 -20.96
C THR A 2 16.59 -36.79 -20.30
N ALA A 3 17.87 -37.09 -20.13
CA ALA A 3 18.87 -36.14 -19.67
C ALA A 3 20.09 -36.23 -20.58
N SER A 4 20.57 -35.07 -21.05
CA SER A 4 21.79 -34.96 -21.83
C SER A 4 22.74 -33.97 -21.18
N VAL A 5 24.04 -34.26 -21.31
CA VAL A 5 25.11 -33.43 -20.76
C VAL A 5 26.08 -33.12 -21.89
N GLY A 6 26.11 -31.86 -22.32
CA GLY A 6 27.18 -31.31 -23.13
C GLY A 6 28.39 -31.03 -22.24
N LEU A 7 29.59 -31.39 -22.69
CA LEU A 7 30.82 -31.18 -21.91
C LEU A 7 31.60 -29.94 -22.35
N PHE A 8 31.34 -29.39 -23.54
CA PHE A 8 32.07 -28.25 -24.10
C PHE A 8 31.17 -27.39 -25.03
N PRO A 9 30.58 -26.28 -24.53
CA PRO A 9 30.57 -25.84 -23.13
C PRO A 9 29.77 -26.82 -22.25
N ILE A 10 29.98 -26.76 -20.93
CA ILE A 10 29.23 -27.62 -20.02
C ILE A 10 27.78 -27.16 -19.99
N ALA A 11 26.89 -28.05 -20.42
CA ALA A 11 25.46 -27.79 -20.46
C ALA A 11 24.71 -29.05 -20.01
N VAL A 12 23.65 -28.86 -19.24
CA VAL A 12 22.72 -29.92 -18.86
C VAL A 12 21.39 -29.60 -19.49
N GLU A 13 20.82 -30.56 -20.20
CA GLU A 13 19.49 -30.46 -20.76
C GLU A 13 18.65 -31.64 -20.28
N LEU A 14 17.51 -31.33 -19.69
CA LEU A 14 16.55 -32.28 -19.16
C LEU A 14 15.25 -32.12 -19.92
N GLU A 15 14.69 -33.23 -20.40
CA GLU A 15 13.38 -33.27 -21.05
C GLU A 15 12.35 -33.86 -20.09
N GLU A 16 11.13 -33.32 -20.13
CA GLU A 16 9.97 -33.78 -19.35
C GLU A 16 10.30 -33.89 -17.85
N VAL A 17 10.58 -32.76 -17.20
CA VAL A 17 10.89 -32.69 -15.77
C VAL A 17 9.59 -32.51 -14.99
N ALA A 18 9.32 -33.41 -14.04
CA ALA A 18 8.16 -33.33 -13.15
C ALA A 18 8.62 -33.15 -11.70
N VAL A 19 7.94 -32.28 -10.97
CA VAL A 19 8.13 -32.03 -9.54
C VAL A 19 6.79 -32.21 -8.83
N ALA A 20 6.69 -33.27 -8.04
CA ALA A 20 5.52 -33.57 -7.24
C ALA A 20 5.84 -33.47 -5.74
N HIS A 21 4.93 -32.87 -4.97
CA HIS A 21 4.98 -32.80 -3.51
C HIS A 21 3.74 -33.47 -2.91
N ALA A 22 3.91 -34.14 -1.76
CA ALA A 22 2.81 -34.86 -1.09
C ALA A 22 1.60 -33.98 -0.73
N GLY A 23 1.81 -32.66 -0.63
CA GLY A 23 0.76 -31.66 -0.42
C GLY A 23 -0.06 -31.31 -1.67
N GLY A 24 0.10 -32.03 -2.79
CA GLY A 24 -0.71 -31.87 -4.00
C GLY A 24 -0.20 -30.85 -5.02
N THR A 25 0.99 -30.27 -4.80
CA THR A 25 1.73 -29.55 -5.84
C THR A 25 2.26 -30.55 -6.87
N ASP A 26 1.92 -30.37 -8.14
CA ASP A 26 2.43 -31.15 -9.28
C ASP A 26 2.75 -30.18 -10.41
N LEU A 27 4.03 -30.03 -10.73
CA LEU A 27 4.53 -29.18 -11.81
C LEU A 27 5.26 -30.02 -12.84
N ARG A 28 5.07 -29.72 -14.11
CA ARG A 28 5.75 -30.34 -15.24
C ARG A 28 6.38 -29.27 -16.11
N SER A 29 7.54 -29.56 -16.65
CA SER A 29 8.18 -28.74 -17.67
C SER A 29 8.61 -29.60 -18.84
N ASN A 30 8.40 -29.11 -20.05
CA ASN A 30 8.84 -29.78 -21.27
C ASN A 30 10.35 -29.88 -21.33
N ARG A 31 11.04 -28.82 -20.90
CA ARG A 31 12.50 -28.72 -20.99
C ARG A 31 13.08 -27.84 -19.89
N VAL A 32 14.20 -28.29 -19.34
CA VAL A 32 15.09 -27.48 -18.51
C VAL A 32 16.49 -27.51 -19.12
N ALA A 33 17.04 -26.36 -19.47
CA ALA A 33 18.39 -26.22 -20.02
C ALA A 33 19.24 -25.32 -19.14
N ILE A 34 20.42 -25.80 -18.75
CA ILE A 34 21.36 -25.11 -17.87
C ILE A 34 22.70 -25.06 -18.58
N SER A 35 23.28 -23.87 -18.73
CA SER A 35 24.62 -23.65 -19.28
C SER A 35 25.54 -23.12 -18.19
N LEU A 36 26.69 -23.77 -18.02
CA LEU A 36 27.66 -23.51 -16.97
C LEU A 36 28.97 -23.04 -17.58
N SER A 37 29.64 -22.10 -16.90
CA SER A 37 31.00 -21.69 -17.23
C SER A 37 31.86 -21.50 -15.97
N GLY A 38 33.17 -21.37 -16.15
CA GLY A 38 34.08 -21.06 -15.04
C GLY A 38 34.27 -22.17 -14.00
N ILE A 39 34.12 -23.45 -14.39
CA ILE A 39 34.29 -24.58 -13.45
C ILE A 39 35.71 -24.57 -12.88
N GLY A 40 35.82 -24.36 -11.56
CA GLY A 40 37.08 -24.24 -10.82
C GLY A 40 37.24 -22.93 -10.02
N SER A 41 36.36 -21.94 -10.18
CA SER A 41 36.29 -20.76 -9.30
C SER A 41 35.47 -21.04 -8.03
N SER A 42 35.73 -20.29 -6.95
CA SER A 42 34.86 -20.28 -5.77
C SER A 42 33.51 -19.66 -6.12
N GLY A 43 32.44 -20.47 -6.12
CA GLY A 43 31.06 -20.00 -6.38
C GLY A 43 30.38 -20.72 -7.55
N TRP A 44 29.08 -20.47 -7.72
CA TRP A 44 28.31 -21.00 -8.84
C TRP A 44 28.19 -19.96 -9.95
N HIS A 45 28.70 -20.29 -11.14
CA HIS A 45 28.60 -19.45 -12.33
C HIS A 45 27.71 -20.11 -13.38
N PHE A 46 26.52 -19.54 -13.57
CA PHE A 46 25.57 -19.95 -14.58
C PHE A 46 25.57 -18.90 -15.71
N GLU A 47 25.81 -19.35 -16.94
CA GLU A 47 25.61 -18.50 -18.11
C GLU A 47 24.12 -18.36 -18.41
N ARG A 48 23.40 -19.48 -18.36
CA ARG A 48 21.99 -19.50 -18.73
C ARG A 48 21.21 -20.57 -17.99
N ILE A 49 20.01 -20.26 -17.51
CA ILE A 49 19.01 -21.24 -17.07
C ILE A 49 17.72 -20.98 -17.85
N ILE A 50 17.17 -22.00 -18.51
CA ILE A 50 15.89 -21.91 -19.21
C ILE A 50 14.99 -23.01 -18.69
N VAL A 51 13.76 -22.66 -18.32
CA VAL A 51 12.66 -23.59 -18.13
C VAL A 51 11.62 -23.28 -19.19
N ASP A 52 11.13 -24.30 -19.90
CA ASP A 52 10.19 -24.13 -21.00
C ASP A 52 8.99 -25.08 -20.84
N GLY A 53 7.80 -24.55 -21.10
CA GLY A 53 6.53 -25.27 -21.02
C GLY A 53 6.19 -25.68 -19.60
N LEU A 54 6.22 -24.74 -18.65
CA LEU A 54 5.92 -25.01 -17.25
C LEU A 54 4.40 -25.04 -17.03
N GLU A 55 3.88 -26.20 -16.68
CA GLU A 55 2.45 -26.42 -16.45
C GLU A 55 2.18 -27.13 -15.12
N GLY A 56 0.96 -27.00 -14.60
CA GLY A 56 0.47 -27.82 -13.49
C GLY A 56 -0.15 -27.01 -12.36
N THR A 57 -0.11 -27.55 -11.15
CA THR A 57 -0.78 -26.97 -9.98
C THR A 57 0.18 -26.73 -8.82
N LEU A 58 0.18 -25.51 -8.31
CA LEU A 58 0.81 -25.11 -7.06
C LEU A 58 -0.24 -25.04 -5.95
N ILE A 59 -0.11 -25.84 -4.90
CA ILE A 59 -0.94 -25.71 -3.71
C ILE A 59 -0.20 -24.84 -2.69
N ALA A 60 -0.79 -23.69 -2.36
CA ALA A 60 -0.26 -22.82 -1.32
C ALA A 60 -0.34 -23.55 0.03
N PRO A 61 0.78 -23.74 0.75
CA PRO A 61 0.74 -24.43 2.03
C PRO A 61 -0.04 -23.60 3.05
N GLU A 62 -0.95 -24.24 3.78
CA GLU A 62 -1.49 -23.65 5.02
C GLU A 62 -0.32 -23.46 5.99
N ARG A 63 0.15 -22.22 6.16
CA ARG A 63 1.22 -21.89 7.10
C ARG A 63 0.74 -22.14 8.53
N THR A 64 0.88 -23.36 9.00
CA THR A 64 0.61 -23.77 10.39
C THR A 64 1.87 -23.75 11.26
N SER A 65 3.05 -23.62 10.65
CA SER A 65 4.32 -23.50 11.37
C SER A 65 5.33 -22.61 10.63
N PRO A 66 6.20 -21.89 11.36
CA PRO A 66 7.28 -21.13 10.75
C PRO A 66 8.23 -22.07 10.00
N PRO A 67 8.81 -21.64 8.87
CA PRO A 67 9.78 -22.46 8.14
C PRO A 67 10.95 -22.83 9.06
N PRO A 68 11.51 -24.05 8.95
CA PRO A 68 12.69 -24.42 9.70
C PRO A 68 13.82 -23.44 9.42
N ALA A 69 14.59 -23.09 10.45
CA ALA A 69 15.75 -22.21 10.29
C ALA A 69 16.69 -22.80 9.23
N PRO A 70 17.09 -22.03 8.22
CA PRO A 70 17.99 -22.53 7.18
C PRO A 70 19.30 -22.99 7.84
N PRO A 71 19.88 -24.12 7.41
CA PRO A 71 21.18 -24.54 7.92
C PRO A 71 22.20 -23.44 7.63
N GLY A 72 23.09 -23.15 8.59
CA GLY A 72 24.19 -22.22 8.39
C GLY A 72 25.07 -22.70 7.24
N ARG A 73 24.96 -22.04 6.08
CA ARG A 73 25.79 -22.30 4.90
C ARG A 73 26.83 -21.20 4.78
N GLU A 74 28.03 -21.58 4.34
CA GLU A 74 29.08 -20.63 3.95
C GLU A 74 28.55 -19.67 2.88
N PRO A 75 29.00 -18.40 2.87
CA PRO A 75 28.59 -17.41 1.87
C PRO A 75 28.94 -17.95 0.49
N THR A 76 27.93 -18.37 -0.24
CA THR A 76 28.06 -18.93 -1.58
C THR A 76 27.74 -17.81 -2.55
N SER A 77 28.73 -17.39 -3.35
CA SER A 77 28.49 -16.44 -4.44
C SER A 77 27.77 -17.14 -5.59
N LEU A 78 26.80 -16.44 -6.17
CA LEU A 78 26.01 -16.82 -7.33
C LEU A 78 26.14 -15.72 -8.38
N LEU A 79 26.57 -16.10 -9.59
CA LEU A 79 26.49 -15.26 -10.78
C LEU A 79 25.63 -15.98 -11.81
N LEU A 80 24.53 -15.35 -12.21
CA LEU A 80 23.61 -15.84 -13.22
C LEU A 80 23.41 -14.74 -14.25
N HIS A 81 23.97 -14.91 -15.44
CA HIS A 81 23.92 -13.89 -16.49
C HIS A 81 22.50 -13.74 -17.05
N ALA A 82 21.83 -14.87 -17.31
CA ALA A 82 20.46 -14.87 -17.77
C ALA A 82 19.69 -16.09 -17.24
N ALA A 83 18.45 -15.88 -16.80
CA ALA A 83 17.49 -16.97 -16.67
C ALA A 83 16.18 -16.62 -17.36
N ALA A 84 15.46 -17.63 -17.83
CA ALA A 84 14.12 -17.45 -18.37
C ALA A 84 13.21 -18.62 -18.01
N VAL A 85 11.95 -18.31 -17.75
CA VAL A 85 10.85 -19.28 -17.66
C VAL A 85 9.85 -18.91 -18.73
N ASN A 86 9.70 -19.78 -19.73
CA ASN A 86 8.86 -19.53 -20.89
C ASN A 86 7.64 -20.46 -20.89
N ASN A 87 6.58 -20.01 -21.57
CA ASN A 87 5.36 -20.77 -21.83
C ASN A 87 4.80 -21.37 -20.54
N VAL A 88 4.39 -20.51 -19.62
CA VAL A 88 3.89 -20.91 -18.31
C VAL A 88 2.37 -20.86 -18.30
N ASP A 89 1.76 -21.92 -17.77
CA ASP A 89 0.34 -22.05 -17.50
C ASP A 89 0.18 -22.83 -16.19
N VAL A 90 0.08 -22.10 -15.07
CA VAL A 90 0.07 -22.71 -13.74
C VAL A 90 -1.18 -22.29 -12.97
N GLU A 91 -1.87 -23.30 -12.43
CA GLU A 91 -2.93 -23.10 -11.44
C GLU A 91 -2.31 -22.92 -10.06
N ILE A 92 -2.54 -21.78 -9.41
CA ILE A 92 -2.23 -21.55 -8.00
C ILE A 92 -3.51 -21.72 -7.20
N ARG A 93 -3.55 -22.70 -6.30
CA ARG A 93 -4.74 -23.05 -5.52
C ARG A 93 -4.52 -22.96 -4.01
N SER A 94 -5.55 -22.50 -3.33
CA SER A 94 -5.76 -22.51 -1.88
C SER A 94 -7.20 -22.95 -1.58
N ASN A 95 -7.55 -23.12 -0.31
CA ASN A 95 -8.93 -23.47 0.08
C ASN A 95 -9.97 -22.37 -0.23
N GLN A 96 -9.53 -21.14 -0.50
CA GLN A 96 -10.40 -19.96 -0.62
C GLN A 96 -10.32 -19.27 -1.99
N ALA A 97 -9.31 -19.60 -2.79
CA ALA A 97 -9.07 -19.04 -4.11
C ALA A 97 -8.18 -19.96 -4.95
N ALA A 98 -8.36 -19.89 -6.26
CA ALA A 98 -7.65 -20.59 -7.32
C ALA A 98 -7.41 -19.62 -8.50
N LEU A 99 -6.18 -19.49 -8.98
CA LEU A 99 -5.82 -18.55 -10.04
C LEU A 99 -5.08 -19.33 -11.12
N ALA A 100 -5.47 -19.16 -12.39
CA ALA A 100 -4.59 -19.48 -13.50
C ALA A 100 -3.63 -18.31 -13.70
N VAL A 101 -2.33 -18.59 -13.77
CA VAL A 101 -1.30 -17.60 -14.03
C VAL A 101 -0.55 -18.04 -15.28
N GLU A 102 -0.63 -17.21 -16.31
CA GLU A 102 -0.13 -17.51 -17.64
C GLU A 102 0.86 -16.43 -18.10
N TRP A 103 1.97 -16.85 -18.73
CA TRP A 103 2.87 -15.91 -19.41
C TRP A 103 3.73 -16.60 -20.47
N GLU A 104 4.08 -15.85 -21.52
CA GLU A 104 4.97 -16.37 -22.57
C GLU A 104 6.43 -16.40 -22.13
N ARG A 105 6.90 -15.36 -21.44
CA ARG A 105 8.29 -15.24 -21.03
C ARG A 105 8.46 -14.37 -19.79
N LEU A 106 9.12 -14.96 -18.79
CA LEU A 106 9.70 -14.25 -17.66
C LEU A 106 11.22 -14.37 -17.77
N SER A 107 11.96 -13.27 -17.69
CA SER A 107 13.42 -13.28 -17.73
C SER A 107 14.04 -12.59 -16.52
N PHE A 108 15.15 -13.16 -16.06
CA PHE A 108 16.07 -12.55 -15.12
C PHE A 108 17.38 -12.23 -15.82
N GLU A 109 17.91 -11.04 -15.60
CA GLU A 109 19.16 -10.57 -16.20
C GLU A 109 20.15 -10.17 -15.10
N GLU A 110 21.41 -10.58 -15.30
CA GLU A 110 22.57 -10.19 -14.48
C GLU A 110 22.35 -10.35 -12.97
N LEU A 111 21.77 -11.49 -12.56
CA LEU A 111 21.60 -11.79 -11.14
C LEU A 111 22.96 -12.08 -10.51
N GLN A 112 23.43 -11.16 -9.68
CA GLN A 112 24.67 -11.29 -8.92
C GLN A 112 24.35 -11.28 -7.43
N TRP A 113 24.77 -12.33 -6.72
CA TRP A 113 24.68 -12.41 -5.27
C TRP A 113 26.02 -12.83 -4.69
N ASP A 114 26.61 -12.01 -3.82
CA ASP A 114 27.90 -12.32 -3.17
C ASP A 114 27.77 -12.58 -1.66
N GLY A 115 26.54 -12.73 -1.16
CA GLY A 115 26.22 -12.82 0.26
C GLY A 115 25.85 -11.49 0.90
N THR A 116 26.32 -10.36 0.35
CA THR A 116 26.08 -9.00 0.88
C THR A 116 25.45 -8.04 -0.12
N ARG A 117 25.63 -8.30 -1.42
CA ARG A 117 25.11 -7.51 -2.54
C ARG A 117 24.19 -8.38 -3.36
N LEU A 118 23.07 -7.79 -3.79
CA LEU A 118 22.17 -8.39 -4.75
C LEU A 118 21.95 -7.40 -5.89
N ASN A 119 22.34 -7.80 -7.10
CA ASN A 119 22.09 -7.07 -8.33
C ASN A 119 21.28 -7.95 -9.26
N GLY A 120 20.41 -7.35 -10.05
CA GLY A 120 19.73 -8.04 -11.15
C GLY A 120 18.43 -7.35 -11.55
N ALA A 121 17.91 -7.73 -12.70
CA ALA A 121 16.63 -7.29 -13.19
C ALA A 121 15.72 -8.48 -13.47
N VAL A 122 14.42 -8.30 -13.27
CA VAL A 122 13.36 -9.22 -13.71
C VAL A 122 12.44 -8.50 -14.66
N HIS A 123 12.12 -9.15 -15.76
CA HIS A 123 11.24 -8.65 -16.81
C HIS A 123 10.18 -9.70 -17.14
N LEU A 124 8.93 -9.27 -17.10
CA LEU A 124 7.75 -10.05 -17.47
C LEU A 124 6.93 -9.17 -18.43
N PRO A 125 7.13 -9.28 -19.75
CA PRO A 125 6.52 -8.38 -20.72
C PRO A 125 5.00 -8.47 -20.74
N GLN A 126 4.46 -9.68 -20.56
CA GLN A 126 3.03 -9.94 -20.54
C GLN A 126 2.73 -11.09 -19.60
N ALA A 127 1.64 -10.98 -18.84
CA ALA A 127 1.11 -12.06 -18.04
C ALA A 127 -0.38 -11.89 -17.82
N ASP A 128 -1.11 -13.00 -17.73
CA ASP A 128 -2.53 -13.02 -17.39
C ASP A 128 -2.74 -13.75 -16.06
N VAL A 129 -3.61 -13.18 -15.22
CA VAL A 129 -4.03 -13.76 -13.95
C VAL A 129 -5.55 -13.89 -13.95
N THR A 130 -6.03 -15.12 -14.10
CA THR A 130 -7.46 -15.41 -14.24
C THR A 130 -8.00 -16.09 -12.99
N PRO A 131 -9.03 -15.54 -12.32
CA PRO A 131 -9.80 -16.25 -11.30
C PRO A 131 -10.38 -17.55 -11.84
N LEU A 132 -10.17 -18.63 -11.10
CA LEU A 132 -10.76 -19.93 -11.40
C LEU A 132 -11.89 -20.23 -10.41
N PRO A 133 -12.97 -20.90 -10.85
CA PRO A 133 -14.01 -21.37 -9.95
C PRO A 133 -13.43 -22.40 -8.98
N LEU A 134 -13.80 -22.30 -7.70
CA LEU A 134 -13.53 -23.36 -6.73
C LEU A 134 -14.55 -24.48 -6.92
N SER A 135 -14.09 -25.73 -6.84
CA SER A 135 -14.95 -26.91 -6.93
C SER A 135 -15.92 -27.06 -5.75
N ASP A 136 -15.55 -26.57 -4.56
CA ASP A 136 -16.25 -26.88 -3.29
C ASP A 136 -16.65 -25.65 -2.44
N GLY A 137 -16.72 -24.44 -3.01
CA GLY A 137 -17.14 -23.26 -2.24
C GLY A 137 -17.19 -21.96 -3.04
N PRO A 138 -17.73 -20.87 -2.46
CA PRO A 138 -17.70 -19.56 -3.10
C PRO A 138 -16.27 -19.02 -3.15
N TRP A 139 -15.86 -18.54 -4.34
CA TRP A 139 -14.64 -17.76 -4.53
C TRP A 139 -14.56 -16.61 -3.51
N SER A 140 -13.44 -16.44 -2.80
CA SER A 140 -13.26 -15.30 -1.89
C SER A 140 -12.35 -14.21 -2.45
N GLY A 141 -11.90 -14.31 -3.70
CA GLY A 141 -11.03 -13.29 -4.29
C GLY A 141 -11.79 -12.01 -4.61
N ALA A 142 -11.04 -10.92 -4.78
CA ALA A 142 -11.59 -9.57 -4.89
C ALA A 142 -12.19 -9.24 -6.27
N TRP A 143 -11.91 -10.04 -7.30
CA TRP A 143 -12.32 -9.77 -8.68
C TRP A 143 -12.79 -11.03 -9.44
N GLU A 144 -13.50 -10.84 -10.56
CA GLU A 144 -14.20 -11.90 -11.32
C GLU A 144 -13.66 -12.12 -12.75
N ALA A 145 -12.83 -11.21 -13.27
CA ALA A 145 -12.31 -11.29 -14.65
C ALA A 145 -10.78 -11.25 -14.68
N THR A 146 -10.19 -11.68 -15.80
CA THR A 146 -8.74 -11.72 -15.99
C THR A 146 -8.07 -10.35 -15.77
N ALA A 147 -6.99 -10.37 -14.99
CA ALA A 147 -6.04 -9.27 -14.89
C ALA A 147 -4.94 -9.50 -15.93
N SER A 148 -4.79 -8.57 -16.87
CA SER A 148 -3.78 -8.65 -17.91
C SER A 148 -2.71 -7.61 -17.63
N PHE A 149 -1.49 -8.08 -17.36
CA PHE A 149 -0.31 -7.26 -17.11
C PHE A 149 0.42 -7.01 -18.42
N GLU A 150 0.68 -5.74 -18.70
CA GLU A 150 1.45 -5.26 -19.85
C GLU A 150 2.77 -4.69 -19.32
N GLY A 151 3.69 -5.59 -19.04
CA GLY A 151 5.00 -5.25 -18.53
C GLY A 151 5.04 -5.21 -17.02
N LEU A 152 5.94 -6.00 -16.47
CA LEU A 152 6.54 -5.82 -15.17
C LEU A 152 8.05 -5.80 -15.38
N SER A 153 8.69 -4.76 -14.86
CA SER A 153 10.13 -4.61 -14.83
C SER A 153 10.51 -4.23 -13.41
N ALA A 154 11.32 -5.05 -12.75
CA ALA A 154 11.88 -4.69 -11.48
C ALA A 154 13.39 -4.87 -11.50
N ALA A 155 14.13 -3.90 -10.98
CA ALA A 155 15.57 -3.98 -10.88
C ALA A 155 16.01 -3.68 -9.46
N LEU A 156 17.01 -4.42 -8.99
CA LEU A 156 17.72 -4.14 -7.75
C LEU A 156 19.19 -3.93 -8.08
N GLN A 157 19.74 -2.84 -7.58
CA GLN A 157 21.15 -2.50 -7.71
C GLN A 157 21.71 -2.16 -6.34
N THR A 158 22.81 -2.80 -5.99
CA THR A 158 23.56 -2.64 -4.76
C THR A 158 25.01 -2.27 -5.12
N ALA A 159 25.34 -0.99 -5.01
CA ALA A 159 26.70 -0.47 -5.03
C ALA A 159 27.16 -0.16 -3.59
N ASP A 160 28.47 -0.09 -3.36
CA ASP A 160 29.12 -0.05 -2.02
C ASP A 160 28.39 0.78 -0.95
N SER A 161 27.83 1.93 -1.32
CA SER A 161 27.10 2.82 -0.42
C SER A 161 25.69 3.18 -0.89
N LEU A 162 25.14 2.52 -1.91
CA LEU A 162 23.83 2.83 -2.45
C LEU A 162 23.10 1.53 -2.83
N GLN A 163 21.91 1.34 -2.27
CA GLN A 163 20.95 0.35 -2.78
C GLN A 163 19.83 1.09 -3.48
N GLN A 164 19.42 0.59 -4.64
CA GLN A 164 18.34 1.13 -5.44
C GLN A 164 17.45 -0.01 -5.92
N PHE A 165 16.14 0.16 -5.75
CA PHE A 165 15.11 -0.73 -6.26
C PHE A 165 14.18 0.08 -7.14
N THR A 166 13.95 -0.38 -8.35
CA THR A 166 12.94 0.18 -9.24
C THR A 166 11.92 -0.88 -9.59
N LEU A 167 10.66 -0.50 -9.67
CA LEU A 167 9.55 -1.34 -10.11
C LEU A 167 8.69 -0.51 -11.06
N GLN A 168 8.40 -1.05 -12.23
CA GLN A 168 7.43 -0.51 -13.16
C GLN A 168 6.51 -1.64 -13.58
N THR A 169 5.20 -1.43 -13.45
CA THR A 169 4.22 -2.36 -13.98
C THR A 169 3.01 -1.62 -14.52
N ALA A 170 2.43 -2.16 -15.59
CA ALA A 170 1.14 -1.76 -16.08
C ALA A 170 0.24 -2.98 -16.24
N SER A 171 -1.06 -2.74 -16.14
CA SER A 171 -2.11 -3.72 -16.40
C SER A 171 -3.35 -3.02 -16.94
N ASN A 172 -4.33 -3.83 -17.34
CA ASN A 172 -5.68 -3.36 -17.65
C ASN A 172 -6.39 -2.66 -16.47
N TRP A 173 -5.80 -2.65 -15.27
CA TRP A 173 -6.36 -2.02 -14.07
C TRP A 173 -5.59 -0.79 -13.61
N GLY A 174 -4.49 -0.45 -14.29
CA GLY A 174 -3.69 0.73 -13.97
C GLY A 174 -2.20 0.52 -14.15
N ALA A 175 -1.43 1.52 -13.75
CA ALA A 175 0.03 1.46 -13.73
C ALA A 175 0.58 1.79 -12.35
N LEU A 176 1.76 1.26 -12.04
CA LEU A 176 2.51 1.54 -10.83
C LEU A 176 4.00 1.68 -11.19
N SER A 177 4.60 2.79 -10.76
CA SER A 177 6.04 3.00 -10.73
C SER A 177 6.48 3.22 -9.30
N VAL A 178 7.57 2.58 -8.89
CA VAL A 178 8.20 2.76 -7.58
C VAL A 178 9.70 2.87 -7.78
N ASP A 179 10.29 3.90 -7.21
CA ASP A 179 11.72 4.10 -7.12
C ASP A 179 12.10 4.25 -5.66
N TRP A 180 12.85 3.28 -5.15
CA TRP A 180 13.39 3.30 -3.80
C TRP A 180 14.90 3.36 -3.86
N GLN A 181 15.51 4.14 -2.96
CA GLN A 181 16.94 4.25 -2.82
C GLN A 181 17.35 4.43 -1.36
N THR A 182 18.52 3.93 -0.98
CA THR A 182 19.10 4.13 0.34
C THR A 182 20.61 4.17 0.30
N ASP A 183 21.20 5.06 1.09
CA ASP A 183 22.65 5.10 1.33
C ASP A 183 23.07 4.49 2.68
N GLY A 184 22.12 3.82 3.34
CA GLY A 184 22.27 3.25 4.69
C GLY A 184 21.93 4.21 5.82
N LYS A 185 21.95 5.52 5.61
CA LYS A 185 21.54 6.54 6.60
C LYS A 185 20.22 7.19 6.23
N GLN A 186 20.10 7.56 4.96
CA GLN A 186 18.94 8.15 4.35
C GLN A 186 18.34 7.16 3.38
N GLN A 187 17.02 7.13 3.38
CA GLN A 187 16.20 6.33 2.51
C GLN A 187 15.22 7.26 1.80
N THR A 188 14.97 7.03 0.53
CA THR A 188 14.01 7.78 -0.27
C THR A 188 13.14 6.80 -1.03
N VAL A 189 11.83 7.02 -1.05
CA VAL A 189 10.90 6.30 -1.92
C VAL A 189 10.06 7.32 -2.67
N ALA A 190 9.98 7.16 -3.98
CA ALA A 190 9.00 7.80 -4.81
C ALA A 190 8.12 6.71 -5.42
N PHE A 191 6.82 6.94 -5.49
CA PHE A 191 5.92 6.08 -6.23
C PHE A 191 4.86 6.90 -6.95
N GLU A 192 4.37 6.35 -8.03
CA GLU A 192 3.28 6.88 -8.83
C GLU A 192 2.38 5.71 -9.23
N ALA A 193 1.08 5.83 -8.98
CA ALA A 193 0.08 4.85 -9.33
C ALA A 193 -1.06 5.53 -10.09
N LEU A 194 -1.44 4.95 -11.22
CA LEU A 194 -2.55 5.41 -12.06
C LEU A 194 -3.62 4.32 -12.08
N PRO A 195 -4.51 4.28 -11.08
CA PRO A 195 -5.54 3.25 -11.03
C PRO A 195 -6.63 3.52 -12.09
N GLN A 196 -7.04 2.49 -12.82
CA GLN A 196 -8.19 2.54 -13.73
C GLN A 196 -9.42 1.93 -13.07
N VAL A 197 -9.87 2.56 -11.97
CA VAL A 197 -10.87 1.97 -11.05
C VAL A 197 -12.20 1.60 -11.74
N HIS A 198 -12.59 2.37 -12.75
CA HIS A 198 -13.77 2.12 -13.59
C HIS A 198 -13.71 0.77 -14.34
N ALA A 199 -12.50 0.30 -14.65
CA ALA A 199 -12.25 -0.94 -15.37
C ALA A 199 -12.02 -2.14 -14.43
N TRP A 200 -11.99 -1.93 -13.11
CA TRP A 200 -11.73 -3.00 -12.16
C TRP A 200 -12.90 -3.99 -12.13
N PRO A 201 -12.67 -5.29 -12.40
CA PRO A 201 -13.71 -6.31 -12.38
C PRO A 201 -14.00 -6.80 -10.97
N VAL A 202 -14.19 -5.86 -10.03
CA VAL A 202 -14.42 -6.13 -8.62
C VAL A 202 -15.82 -6.70 -8.42
N ARG A 203 -15.92 -7.72 -7.57
CA ARG A 203 -17.18 -8.40 -7.27
C ARG A 203 -18.23 -7.43 -6.73
N SER A 204 -19.48 -7.71 -7.07
CA SER A 204 -20.62 -6.87 -6.71
C SER A 204 -20.83 -6.68 -5.20
N ASP A 205 -20.41 -7.67 -4.41
CA ASP A 205 -20.52 -7.79 -2.95
C ASP A 205 -19.23 -7.42 -2.20
N HIS A 206 -18.16 -7.04 -2.92
CA HIS A 206 -16.88 -6.69 -2.31
C HIS A 206 -16.78 -5.20 -1.99
N TRP A 207 -16.15 -4.84 -0.86
CA TRP A 207 -16.05 -3.45 -0.39
C TRP A 207 -15.31 -2.53 -1.38
N LEU A 208 -14.34 -3.08 -2.13
CA LEU A 208 -13.64 -2.35 -3.21
C LEU A 208 -14.59 -1.86 -4.31
N ARG A 209 -15.81 -2.40 -4.46
CA ARG A 209 -16.76 -1.92 -5.46
C ARG A 209 -17.13 -0.46 -5.22
N GLN A 210 -17.14 -0.02 -3.96
CA GLN A 210 -17.43 1.39 -3.64
C GLN A 210 -16.40 2.33 -4.27
N TRP A 211 -15.19 1.85 -4.55
CA TRP A 211 -14.15 2.64 -5.21
C TRP A 211 -14.49 2.92 -6.68
N SER A 212 -15.24 2.04 -7.37
CA SER A 212 -15.70 2.31 -8.75
C SER A 212 -16.63 3.53 -8.86
N GLN A 213 -17.18 4.00 -7.73
CA GLN A 213 -17.98 5.24 -7.67
C GLN A 213 -17.10 6.48 -7.52
N ILE A 214 -15.82 6.30 -7.20
CA ILE A 214 -14.80 7.36 -7.13
C ILE A 214 -14.22 7.46 -8.54
N ALA A 215 -14.89 8.25 -9.38
CA ALA A 215 -14.48 8.45 -10.77
C ALA A 215 -13.23 9.32 -10.82
N THR A 216 -12.05 8.74 -10.61
CA THR A 216 -10.82 9.51 -10.56
C THR A 216 -9.73 8.74 -11.26
N ASP A 217 -9.41 9.17 -12.48
CA ASP A 217 -8.12 8.87 -13.14
C ASP A 217 -6.97 9.67 -12.48
N SER A 218 -7.17 10.12 -11.24
CA SER A 218 -6.20 10.89 -10.49
C SER A 218 -4.98 10.03 -10.20
N VAL A 219 -3.83 10.57 -10.55
CA VAL A 219 -2.54 9.98 -10.20
C VAL A 219 -2.39 9.98 -8.67
N ILE A 220 -2.17 8.82 -8.09
CA ILE A 220 -1.75 8.69 -6.70
C ILE A 220 -0.23 8.69 -6.71
N PHE A 221 0.39 9.74 -6.18
CA PHE A 221 1.84 9.76 -6.07
C PHE A 221 2.29 10.02 -4.64
N GLY A 222 3.46 9.54 -4.30
CA GLY A 222 4.07 9.78 -3.01
C GLY A 222 5.57 9.94 -3.13
N GLN A 223 6.14 10.86 -2.37
CA GLN A 223 7.57 11.03 -2.25
C GLN A 223 7.94 11.19 -0.78
N PHE A 224 8.74 10.27 -0.27
CA PHE A 224 9.14 10.25 1.13
C PHE A 224 10.64 10.08 1.26
N THR A 225 11.21 10.83 2.18
CA THR A 225 12.61 10.72 2.60
C THR A 225 12.63 10.48 4.09
N TRP A 226 13.34 9.47 4.56
CA TRP A 226 13.56 9.26 5.99
C TRP A 226 15.02 9.00 6.30
N HIS A 227 15.47 9.59 7.39
CA HIS A 227 16.82 9.44 7.91
C HIS A 227 16.74 8.80 9.29
N THR A 228 17.59 7.81 9.55
CA THR A 228 17.55 6.96 10.76
C THR A 228 17.57 7.76 12.06
N GLU A 229 18.26 8.91 12.09
CA GLU A 229 18.40 9.75 13.30
C GLU A 229 17.49 10.99 13.35
N SER A 230 17.12 11.57 12.20
CA SER A 230 16.46 12.88 12.14
C SER A 230 14.97 12.83 11.80
N GLY A 231 14.44 11.65 11.46
CA GLY A 231 13.03 11.46 11.13
C GLY A 231 12.78 11.41 9.62
N GLY A 232 11.50 11.45 9.23
CA GLY A 232 11.07 11.42 7.83
C GLY A 232 10.18 12.59 7.46
N THR A 233 10.20 12.94 6.19
CA THR A 233 9.35 13.95 5.56
C THR A 233 8.89 13.45 4.21
N GLY A 234 7.71 13.86 3.78
CA GLY A 234 7.25 13.52 2.45
C GLY A 234 5.92 14.16 2.10
N LEU A 235 5.42 13.74 0.95
CA LEU A 235 4.15 14.16 0.39
C LEU A 235 3.43 12.91 -0.12
N LEU A 236 2.13 12.83 0.15
CA LEU A 236 1.20 11.94 -0.54
C LEU A 236 0.20 12.80 -1.30
N SER A 237 -0.06 12.48 -2.56
CA SER A 237 -1.13 13.11 -3.33
C SER A 237 -2.15 12.08 -3.78
N HIS A 238 -3.43 12.42 -3.60
CA HIS A 238 -4.57 11.66 -4.11
C HIS A 238 -5.74 12.63 -4.28
N LEU A 239 -6.52 12.50 -5.36
CA LEU A 239 -7.67 13.40 -5.64
C LEU A 239 -7.31 14.88 -5.74
N ASP A 240 -6.10 15.18 -6.24
CA ASP A 240 -5.51 16.52 -6.27
C ASP A 240 -5.41 17.16 -4.87
N VAL A 241 -5.33 16.33 -3.82
CA VAL A 241 -5.08 16.75 -2.44
C VAL A 241 -3.68 16.30 -2.07
N GLU A 242 -2.80 17.28 -1.85
CA GLU A 242 -1.45 17.07 -1.34
C GLU A 242 -1.43 17.06 0.18
N VAL A 243 -0.98 15.94 0.75
CA VAL A 243 -0.85 15.69 2.18
C VAL A 243 0.64 15.67 2.52
N PRO A 244 1.20 16.80 2.99
CA PRO A 244 2.56 16.82 3.51
C PRO A 244 2.58 16.12 4.87
N LEU A 245 3.61 15.31 5.07
CA LEU A 245 3.81 14.48 6.26
C LEU A 245 5.22 14.70 6.78
N ALA A 246 5.38 14.99 8.07
CA ALA A 246 6.68 14.89 8.73
C ALA A 246 6.57 14.11 10.04
N TYR A 247 7.61 13.35 10.34
CA TYR A 247 7.70 12.49 11.50
C TYR A 247 9.11 12.55 12.09
N ARG A 248 9.23 12.61 13.41
CA ARG A 248 10.49 12.54 14.14
C ARG A 248 10.28 11.87 15.49
N SER A 249 10.81 10.65 15.65
CA SER A 249 10.65 9.87 16.89
C SER A 249 9.17 9.72 17.27
N SER A 250 8.70 10.08 18.46
CA SER A 250 7.27 9.99 18.77
C SER A 250 6.42 11.10 18.14
N ASN A 251 7.00 12.08 17.45
CA ASN A 251 6.29 13.29 17.03
C ASN A 251 5.97 13.24 15.54
N TRP A 252 4.80 13.74 15.14
CA TRP A 252 4.45 13.88 13.72
C TRP A 252 3.64 15.14 13.46
N ASN A 253 3.64 15.61 12.22
CA ASN A 253 2.72 16.61 11.74
C ASN A 253 2.18 16.23 10.35
N ILE A 254 0.99 16.75 10.05
CA ILE A 254 0.28 16.61 8.79
C ILE A 254 -0.22 17.99 8.38
N GLY A 255 -0.05 18.35 7.11
CA GLY A 255 -0.52 19.62 6.57
C GLY A 255 0.49 20.78 6.68
N PRO A 256 0.09 21.99 6.26
CA PRO A 256 -1.27 22.36 5.87
C PRO A 256 -1.77 21.67 4.60
N ILE A 257 -3.01 21.16 4.65
CA ILE A 257 -3.72 20.57 3.50
C ILE A 257 -4.86 21.52 3.13
N ASP A 258 -4.82 22.11 1.94
CA ASP A 258 -5.91 22.95 1.46
C ASP A 258 -6.98 22.08 0.76
N LEU A 259 -8.21 22.14 1.26
CA LEU A 259 -9.38 21.50 0.69
C LEU A 259 -10.32 22.53 0.10
N SER A 260 -10.58 22.42 -1.19
CA SER A 260 -11.66 23.17 -1.83
C SER A 260 -13.03 22.64 -1.41
N ARG A 261 -14.05 23.49 -1.54
CA ARG A 261 -15.44 23.09 -1.30
C ARG A 261 -15.87 21.89 -2.16
N SER A 262 -15.50 21.86 -3.44
CA SER A 262 -15.82 20.73 -4.32
C SER A 262 -15.20 19.42 -3.83
N GLN A 263 -13.98 19.45 -3.29
CA GLN A 263 -13.32 18.28 -2.70
C GLN A 263 -14.05 17.82 -1.43
N MET A 264 -14.43 18.74 -0.54
CA MET A 264 -15.23 18.39 0.64
C MET A 264 -16.62 17.84 0.30
N GLU A 265 -17.27 18.38 -0.74
CA GLU A 265 -18.54 17.87 -1.27
C GLU A 265 -18.38 16.47 -1.89
N ALA A 266 -17.23 16.16 -2.50
CA ALA A 266 -16.91 14.81 -2.94
C ALA A 266 -16.73 13.86 -1.75
N LEU A 267 -15.89 14.21 -0.77
CA LEU A 267 -15.60 13.38 0.42
C LEU A 267 -16.86 13.12 1.27
N SER A 268 -17.71 14.12 1.46
CA SER A 268 -18.97 13.98 2.20
C SER A 268 -19.97 13.04 1.51
N ARG A 269 -20.10 13.14 0.18
CA ARG A 269 -20.89 12.19 -0.62
C ARG A 269 -20.38 10.76 -0.49
N LEU A 270 -19.05 10.56 -0.47
CA LEU A 270 -18.46 9.24 -0.24
C LEU A 270 -18.77 8.68 1.15
N ALA A 271 -18.74 9.54 2.18
CA ALA A 271 -19.11 9.15 3.53
C ALA A 271 -20.62 8.92 3.71
N GLY A 272 -21.46 9.26 2.72
CA GLY A 272 -22.91 9.13 2.78
C GLY A 272 -23.60 10.23 3.62
N PHE A 273 -22.92 11.35 3.88
CA PHE A 273 -23.46 12.46 4.68
C PHE A 273 -23.50 13.76 3.86
N PRO A 274 -24.55 14.58 4.00
CA PRO A 274 -24.56 15.91 3.39
C PRO A 274 -23.50 16.80 4.05
N LEU A 275 -22.75 17.58 3.27
CA LEU A 275 -21.80 18.55 3.80
C LEU A 275 -22.55 19.62 4.63
N PRO A 276 -22.25 19.80 5.93
CA PRO A 276 -22.91 20.82 6.74
C PRO A 276 -22.76 22.23 6.15
N THR A 277 -23.81 23.05 6.26
CA THR A 277 -23.81 24.43 5.75
C THR A 277 -22.73 25.31 6.37
N TYR A 278 -22.21 24.93 7.54
CA TYR A 278 -21.04 25.52 8.17
C TYR A 278 -19.85 25.65 7.19
N PHE A 279 -19.60 24.63 6.37
CA PHE A 279 -18.50 24.65 5.40
C PHE A 279 -18.76 25.52 4.17
N ASN A 280 -20.00 26.00 3.96
CA ASN A 280 -20.35 26.85 2.82
C ASN A 280 -19.88 28.30 2.98
N ALA A 281 -19.49 28.71 4.20
CA ALA A 281 -19.03 30.07 4.48
C ALA A 281 -17.71 30.42 3.77
N HIS A 282 -16.91 29.40 3.41
CA HIS A 282 -15.61 29.59 2.80
C HIS A 282 -15.39 28.62 1.63
N SER A 283 -14.66 29.07 0.61
CA SER A 283 -14.35 28.26 -0.58
C SER A 283 -13.23 27.25 -0.34
N THR A 284 -12.36 27.51 0.63
CA THR A 284 -11.18 26.71 0.93
C THR A 284 -10.97 26.63 2.43
N TRP A 285 -10.81 25.40 2.91
CA TRP A 285 -10.50 25.08 4.29
C TRP A 285 -9.13 24.40 4.36
N GLN A 286 -8.45 24.54 5.48
CA GLN A 286 -7.11 24.03 5.71
C GLN A 286 -7.14 23.04 6.87
N ILE A 287 -6.68 21.81 6.62
CA ILE A 287 -6.47 20.80 7.65
C ILE A 287 -5.01 20.83 8.10
N GLN A 288 -4.80 20.78 9.41
CA GLN A 288 -3.50 20.56 10.04
C GLN A 288 -3.66 19.52 11.15
N GLY A 289 -2.68 18.64 11.30
CA GLY A 289 -2.59 17.68 12.39
C GLY A 289 -1.19 17.70 12.99
N GLU A 290 -1.08 17.53 14.29
CA GLU A 290 0.19 17.40 14.99
C GLU A 290 0.08 16.41 16.14
N HIS A 291 1.17 15.71 16.41
CA HIS A 291 1.35 14.91 17.60
C HIS A 291 2.73 15.18 18.17
N ASP A 292 2.77 15.50 19.46
CA ASP A 292 4.01 15.84 20.16
C ASP A 292 4.54 14.71 21.06
N GLY A 293 4.12 13.48 20.75
CA GLY A 293 4.46 12.27 21.50
C GLY A 293 3.54 11.98 22.68
N ARG A 294 2.67 12.92 23.07
CA ARG A 294 1.70 12.73 24.16
C ARG A 294 0.33 13.35 23.88
N ALA A 295 0.26 14.39 23.07
CA ALA A 295 -0.98 15.00 22.65
C ALA A 295 -1.07 14.98 21.14
N THR A 296 -2.26 14.71 20.61
CA THR A 296 -2.59 14.81 19.19
C THR A 296 -3.61 15.93 19.02
N THR A 297 -3.30 16.91 18.17
CA THR A 297 -4.21 17.99 17.81
C THR A 297 -4.51 17.93 16.33
N ALA A 298 -5.77 18.02 15.94
CA ALA A 298 -6.22 18.18 14.57
C ALA A 298 -7.06 19.45 14.46
N ARG A 299 -6.75 20.31 13.49
CA ARG A 299 -7.39 21.60 13.26
C ARG A 299 -7.88 21.71 11.83
N LEU A 300 -9.07 22.28 11.68
CA LEU A 300 -9.68 22.62 10.41
C LEU A 300 -10.10 24.09 10.45
N THR A 301 -9.41 24.93 9.69
CA THR A 301 -9.61 26.39 9.67
C THR A 301 -9.87 26.89 8.26
N PRO A 302 -10.67 27.95 8.05
CA PRO A 302 -10.73 28.60 6.76
C PRO A 302 -9.39 29.18 6.36
N LYS A 303 -9.06 29.14 5.07
CA LYS A 303 -7.83 29.78 4.56
C LYS A 303 -7.92 31.32 4.61
N ALA A 304 -9.13 31.85 4.47
CA ALA A 304 -9.41 33.27 4.69
C ALA A 304 -9.51 33.57 6.19
N ALA A 305 -9.14 34.79 6.60
CA ALA A 305 -9.29 35.22 8.00
C ALA A 305 -10.75 35.07 8.45
N SER A 306 -10.96 34.28 9.50
CA SER A 306 -12.26 33.91 10.05
C SER A 306 -12.08 33.41 11.49
N ASP A 307 -13.09 33.63 12.33
CA ASP A 307 -13.14 33.06 13.68
C ASP A 307 -13.66 31.61 13.69
N GLN A 308 -14.07 31.11 12.51
CA GLN A 308 -14.46 29.72 12.33
C GLN A 308 -13.26 28.79 12.46
N ARG A 309 -13.41 27.74 13.28
CA ARG A 309 -12.45 26.64 13.36
C ARG A 309 -13.09 25.41 13.96
N ILE A 310 -12.62 24.24 13.55
CA ILE A 310 -12.87 22.98 14.24
C ILE A 310 -11.53 22.49 14.79
N GLU A 311 -11.48 22.12 16.05
CA GLU A 311 -10.28 21.61 16.71
C GLU A 311 -10.63 20.36 17.52
N LEU A 312 -9.81 19.32 17.38
CA LEU A 312 -9.87 18.10 18.15
C LEU A 312 -8.51 17.93 18.81
N THR A 313 -8.50 17.74 20.13
CA THR A 313 -7.28 17.51 20.91
C THR A 313 -7.45 16.25 21.73
N TRP A 314 -6.55 15.31 21.58
CA TRP A 314 -6.42 14.12 22.42
C TRP A 314 -5.15 14.27 23.25
N ASP A 315 -5.25 14.38 24.57
CA ASP A 315 -4.11 14.54 25.48
C ASP A 315 -3.98 13.30 26.39
N SER A 316 -2.83 12.62 26.31
CA SER A 316 -2.49 11.46 27.15
C SER A 316 -1.44 11.81 28.23
N ARG A 317 -1.24 13.08 28.56
CA ARG A 317 -0.25 13.52 29.58
C ARG A 317 -0.73 13.32 31.02
N GLY A 318 -2.04 13.24 31.24
CA GLY A 318 -2.65 13.07 32.55
C GLY A 318 -2.69 11.63 33.04
N GLU A 319 -3.38 11.40 34.16
CA GLU A 319 -3.67 10.04 34.66
C GLU A 319 -4.70 9.31 33.78
N ARG A 320 -5.38 10.03 32.88
CA ARG A 320 -6.39 9.53 31.94
C ARG A 320 -6.19 10.20 30.58
N ASP A 321 -6.63 9.52 29.52
CA ASP A 321 -6.70 10.08 28.17
C ASP A 321 -7.88 11.06 28.09
N GLU A 322 -7.57 12.33 27.86
CA GLU A 322 -8.55 13.40 27.72
C GLU A 322 -8.77 13.75 26.25
N VAL A 323 -10.03 13.92 25.85
CA VAL A 323 -10.43 14.35 24.51
C VAL A 323 -11.18 15.65 24.63
N SER A 324 -10.75 16.65 23.85
CA SER A 324 -11.38 17.96 23.73
C SER A 324 -11.77 18.20 22.28
N VAL A 325 -12.97 18.73 22.05
CA VAL A 325 -13.47 19.14 20.74
C VAL A 325 -13.94 20.57 20.84
N ALA A 326 -13.56 21.42 19.89
CA ALA A 326 -14.05 22.78 19.79
C ALA A 326 -14.57 23.05 18.37
N LEU A 327 -15.77 23.62 18.26
CA LEU A 327 -16.37 24.14 17.04
C LEU A 327 -16.70 25.62 17.28
N LEU A 328 -16.01 26.52 16.59
CA LEU A 328 -16.18 27.96 16.74
C LEU A 328 -16.79 28.58 15.48
N GLY A 329 -17.51 29.69 15.64
CA GLY A 329 -18.02 30.46 14.52
C GLY A 329 -19.20 29.80 13.80
N PHE A 330 -19.94 28.92 14.48
CA PHE A 330 -21.15 28.31 13.92
C PHE A 330 -22.38 29.14 14.31
N ALA A 331 -23.30 29.33 13.36
CA ALA A 331 -24.53 30.05 13.62
C ALA A 331 -25.65 29.09 14.04
N LEU A 332 -26.24 29.31 15.22
CA LEU A 332 -27.49 28.66 15.62
C LEU A 332 -28.68 29.47 15.11
N ASN A 333 -29.52 28.86 14.29
CA ASN A 333 -30.80 29.45 13.92
C ASN A 333 -31.80 29.26 15.08
N ALA A 334 -31.63 30.07 16.13
CA ALA A 334 -32.48 30.06 17.32
C ALA A 334 -33.77 30.89 17.15
N ARG A 335 -34.29 31.04 15.91
CA ARG A 335 -35.54 31.77 15.68
C ARG A 335 -36.63 31.16 16.57
N SER A 336 -37.25 31.99 17.40
CA SER A 336 -38.24 31.64 18.44
C SER A 336 -37.71 31.08 19.78
N GLN A 337 -36.40 31.11 20.02
CA GLN A 337 -35.78 30.83 21.33
C GLN A 337 -35.15 32.11 21.90
N ASP A 338 -35.05 32.20 23.23
CA ASP A 338 -34.38 33.29 23.95
C ASP A 338 -32.85 33.05 23.96
N LEU A 339 -32.26 32.97 22.77
CA LEU A 339 -30.83 32.76 22.57
C LEU A 339 -30.31 33.74 21.52
N GLY A 340 -29.10 34.23 21.75
CA GLY A 340 -28.37 35.13 20.87
C GLY A 340 -28.25 34.61 19.44
N GLN A 341 -28.53 35.49 18.48
CA GLN A 341 -28.23 35.24 17.07
C GLN A 341 -26.77 35.61 16.80
N GLY A 342 -26.09 34.84 15.96
CA GLY A 342 -24.71 35.11 15.60
C GLY A 342 -23.84 33.87 15.75
N ASP A 343 -22.55 34.10 15.93
CA ASP A 343 -21.52 33.07 16.02
C ASP A 343 -21.42 32.52 17.44
N TRP A 344 -21.52 31.20 17.55
CA TRP A 344 -21.42 30.45 18.79
C TRP A 344 -20.09 29.69 18.84
N GLU A 345 -19.69 29.38 20.07
CA GLU A 345 -18.60 28.46 20.38
C GLU A 345 -19.19 27.22 21.07
N LEU A 346 -18.78 26.04 20.63
CA LEU A 346 -19.16 24.75 21.21
C LEU A 346 -17.89 24.03 21.61
N ILE A 347 -17.72 23.80 22.90
CA ILE A 347 -16.58 23.11 23.47
C ILE A 347 -17.07 21.87 24.21
N GLY A 348 -16.56 20.70 23.82
CA GLY A 348 -16.71 19.43 24.52
C GLY A 348 -15.39 19.00 25.14
N HIS A 349 -15.44 18.48 26.36
CA HIS A 349 -14.33 17.82 27.04
C HIS A 349 -14.81 16.49 27.60
N GLY A 350 -14.04 15.43 27.44
CA GLY A 350 -14.35 14.14 28.04
C GLY A 350 -13.11 13.29 28.20
N HIS A 351 -13.27 12.13 28.82
CA HIS A 351 -12.18 11.18 28.99
C HIS A 351 -12.73 9.76 29.16
N ALA A 352 -11.87 8.77 28.93
CA ALA A 352 -12.21 7.37 29.09
C ALA A 352 -12.29 6.97 30.57
N THR A 353 -13.30 6.17 30.92
CA THR A 353 -13.50 5.57 32.25
C THR A 353 -13.49 4.04 32.14
N ALA A 354 -13.52 3.35 33.28
CA ALA A 354 -13.59 1.88 33.31
C ALA A 354 -14.88 1.30 32.67
N SER A 355 -15.94 2.10 32.56
CA SER A 355 -17.26 1.67 32.08
C SER A 355 -17.72 2.34 30.79
N GLY A 356 -16.93 3.26 30.21
CA GLY A 356 -17.33 4.03 29.04
C GLY A 356 -16.71 5.43 29.01
N TRP A 357 -17.44 6.45 28.56
CA TRP A 357 -16.94 7.83 28.41
C TRP A 357 -17.73 8.81 29.26
N GLU A 358 -17.03 9.69 29.98
CA GLU A 358 -17.65 10.79 30.72
C GLU A 358 -17.14 12.16 30.23
N GLY A 359 -18.00 13.16 30.27
CA GLY A 359 -17.63 14.49 29.81
C GLY A 359 -18.70 15.56 29.93
N ARG A 360 -18.35 16.75 29.44
CA ARG A 360 -19.16 17.97 29.47
C ARG A 360 -19.04 18.73 28.15
N MET A 361 -20.14 19.32 27.71
CA MET A 361 -20.24 20.11 26.49
C MET A 361 -20.93 21.41 26.83
N THR A 362 -20.30 22.49 26.41
CA THR A 362 -20.74 23.85 26.64
C THR A 362 -20.86 24.54 25.30
N ALA A 363 -22.05 25.05 24.98
CA ALA A 363 -22.24 26.03 23.91
C ALA A 363 -22.30 27.42 24.55
N SER A 364 -21.56 28.39 24.03
CA SER A 364 -21.52 29.76 24.54
C SER A 364 -21.58 30.78 23.41
N HIS A 365 -22.24 31.90 23.68
CA HIS A 365 -22.34 33.05 22.79
C HIS A 365 -21.61 34.26 23.40
N PRO A 366 -20.91 35.10 22.61
CA PRO A 366 -20.22 36.29 23.13
C PRO A 366 -21.11 37.28 23.91
N ALA A 367 -22.42 37.26 23.68
CA ALA A 367 -23.39 38.08 24.41
C ALA A 367 -23.74 37.55 25.82
N GLY A 368 -23.18 36.40 26.24
CA GLY A 368 -23.35 35.84 27.58
C GLY A 368 -24.32 34.66 27.69
N ASP A 369 -24.96 34.25 26.60
CA ASP A 369 -25.83 33.06 26.60
C ASP A 369 -25.00 31.78 26.63
N GLY A 370 -25.50 30.75 27.32
CA GLY A 370 -24.81 29.48 27.44
C GLY A 370 -25.73 28.30 27.65
N ILE A 371 -25.38 27.18 27.03
CA ILE A 371 -26.01 25.87 27.22
C ILE A 371 -24.93 24.93 27.74
N ASN A 372 -25.22 24.20 28.81
CA ASN A 372 -24.27 23.26 29.40
C ASN A 372 -24.93 21.89 29.63
N THR A 373 -24.30 20.84 29.13
CA THR A 373 -24.76 19.46 29.27
C THR A 373 -23.60 18.55 29.66
N GLY A 374 -23.81 17.63 30.61
CA GLY A 374 -22.89 16.53 30.91
C GLY A 374 -23.38 15.21 30.35
N TRP A 375 -22.48 14.28 30.03
CA TRP A 375 -22.82 12.91 29.65
C TRP A 375 -21.97 11.89 30.41
N ASN A 376 -22.54 10.70 30.56
CA ASN A 376 -21.89 9.48 31.00
C ASN A 376 -22.48 8.35 30.15
N ALA A 377 -21.68 7.78 29.26
CA ALA A 377 -22.10 6.86 28.19
C ALA A 377 -21.44 5.49 28.35
#